data_AF-A0A800F157-F1
#
_entry.id   AF-A0A800F157-F1
#
_cell.length_a   1.000
_cell.length_b   1.000
_cell.length_c   1.000
_cell.angle_alpha   90.00
_cell.angle_beta   90.00
_cell.angle_gamma   90.00
#
_symmetry.space_group_name_H-M   'P 1'
#
loop_
_entity.id
_entity.type
_entity.pdbx_description
1 polymer ?
#
loop_
_entity_poly.entity_id
_entity_poly.type
_entity_poly.pdbx_seq_one_letter_code
_entity_poly.pdbx_strand_id
1 'polypeptide(L)'
;MLDAIIVGQGLAGSVLALQLIKQGRSVKIIDNQSSNCSIIAAGIVNPITGRKYVKSWEYDMLSDFAYTFYNKWEKTFKNDFRN
;
A
#
# COMPACT_ATOMS: atom_id res chain seq x y z
N MET A 1 -20.37 -13.08 8.26
CA MET A 1 -19.41 -13.85 7.44
C MET A 1 -18.35 -12.89 6.94
N LEU A 2 -17.08 -13.32 6.79
CA LEU A 2 -16.01 -12.46 6.26
C LEU A 2 -15.99 -12.54 4.72
N ASP A 3 -15.72 -11.42 4.04
CA ASP A 3 -15.56 -11.37 2.59
C ASP A 3 -14.14 -11.78 2.16
N ALA A 4 -13.12 -11.48 2.97
CA ALA A 4 -11.73 -11.83 2.66
C ALA A 4 -10.87 -12.09 3.91
N ILE A 5 -9.89 -12.97 3.74
CA ILE A 5 -8.76 -13.13 4.67
C ILE A 5 -7.50 -12.68 3.94
N ILE A 6 -6.74 -11.79 4.56
CA ILE A 6 -5.46 -11.29 4.07
C ILE A 6 -4.36 -11.86 4.95
N VAL A 7 -3.37 -12.51 4.36
CA VAL A 7 -2.18 -13.00 5.06
C VAL A 7 -1.02 -12.06 4.78
N GLY A 8 -0.51 -11.41 5.82
CA GLY A 8 0.52 -10.38 5.75
C GLY A 8 -0.02 -8.96 6.00
N GLN A 9 0.58 -8.26 6.97
CA GLN A 9 0.28 -6.86 7.34
C GLN A 9 1.43 -5.92 6.96
N GLY A 10 2.05 -6.17 5.81
CA GLY A 10 2.95 -5.21 5.16
C GLY A 10 2.18 -4.11 4.42
N LEU A 11 2.89 -3.34 3.60
CA LEU A 11 2.32 -2.25 2.80
C LEU A 11 1.19 -2.75 1.88
N ALA A 12 1.44 -3.81 1.10
CA ALA A 12 0.45 -4.36 0.17
C ALA A 12 -0.81 -4.89 0.88
N GLY A 13 -0.64 -5.64 1.97
CA GLY A 13 -1.75 -6.18 2.77
C GLY A 13 -2.59 -5.07 3.40
N SER A 14 -1.94 -4.02 3.90
CA SER A 14 -2.62 -2.85 4.47
C SER A 14 -3.38 -2.07 3.40
N VAL A 15 -2.76 -1.80 2.24
CA VAL A 15 -3.42 -1.10 1.12
C VAL A 15 -4.65 -1.87 0.63
N LEU A 16 -4.53 -3.20 0.48
CA LEU A 16 -5.64 -4.06 0.07
C LEU A 16 -6.78 -4.06 1.09
N ALA A 17 -6.46 -4.21 2.38
CA ALA A 17 -7.45 -4.17 3.46
C ALA A 17 -8.23 -2.85 3.46
N LEU A 18 -7.52 -1.72 3.34
CA LEU A 18 -8.12 -0.39 3.29
C LEU A 18 -9.03 -0.19 2.07
N GLN A 19 -8.65 -0.71 0.91
CA GLN A 19 -9.52 -0.67 -0.28
C GLN A 19 -10.79 -1.50 -0.11
N LEU A 20 -10.68 -2.71 0.44
CA LEU A 20 -11.83 -3.57 0.70
C LEU A 20 -12.77 -2.95 1.73
N ILE A 21 -12.22 -2.40 2.82
CA ILE A 21 -13.01 -1.68 3.85
C ILE A 21 -13.74 -0.49 3.23
N LYS A 22 -13.07 0.29 2.37
CA LYS A 22 -13.71 1.41 1.64
C LYS A 22 -14.90 0.95 0.79
N GLN A 23 -14.87 -0.28 0.28
CA GLN A 23 -15.96 -0.88 -0.50
C GLN A 23 -17.04 -1.55 0.37
N GLY A 24 -17.00 -1.38 1.70
CA GLY A 24 -17.96 -1.99 2.62
C GLY A 24 -17.74 -3.49 2.83
N ARG A 25 -16.57 -4.03 2.49
CA ARG A 25 -16.23 -5.45 2.67
C ARG A 25 -15.63 -5.70 4.04
N SER A 26 -15.98 -6.84 4.61
CA SER A 26 -15.45 -7.34 5.87
C SER A 26 -14.17 -8.14 5.64
N VAL A 27 -13.08 -7.75 6.33
CA VAL A 27 -11.76 -8.36 6.15
C VAL A 27 -11.17 -8.82 7.47
N LYS A 28 -10.41 -9.92 7.44
CA LYS A 28 -9.55 -10.37 8.55
C LYS A 28 -8.11 -10.42 8.08
N ILE A 29 -7.21 -9.80 8.83
CA ILE A 29 -5.77 -9.85 8.55
C ILE A 29 -5.11 -10.83 9.52
N ILE A 30 -4.23 -11.68 9.00
CA ILE A 30 -3.39 -12.59 9.78
C ILE A 30 -1.94 -12.23 9.45
N ASP A 31 -1.17 -11.88 10.47
CA ASP A 31 0.24 -11.55 10.33
C ASP A 31 1.03 -12.10 11.52
N ASN A 32 2.27 -12.51 11.28
CA ASN A 32 3.14 -13.09 12.32
C ASN A 32 3.94 -12.03 13.09
N GLN A 33 3.75 -10.74 12.79
CA GLN A 33 4.42 -9.58 13.39
C GLN A 33 5.95 -9.65 13.35
N SER A 34 6.51 -10.49 12.48
CA SER A 34 7.94 -10.52 12.23
C SER A 34 8.40 -9.25 11.52
N SER A 35 9.68 -8.92 11.64
CA SER A 35 10.35 -7.91 10.81
C SER A 35 9.94 -8.09 9.35
N ASN A 36 9.26 -7.08 8.78
CA ASN A 36 8.79 -7.11 7.40
C ASN A 36 9.46 -5.99 6.59
N CYS A 37 9.60 -6.22 5.27
CA CYS A 37 10.28 -5.28 4.38
C CYS A 37 9.64 -3.88 4.38
N SER A 38 8.34 -3.77 4.67
CA SER A 38 7.64 -2.49 4.69
C SER A 38 8.05 -1.59 5.84
N ILE A 39 8.41 -2.16 7.00
CA ILE A 39 8.91 -1.39 8.16
C ILE A 39 10.36 -0.95 7.95
N ILE A 40 11.18 -1.78 7.29
CA ILE A 40 12.62 -1.52 7.09
C ILE A 40 12.87 -0.58 5.90
N ALA A 41 11.95 -0.51 4.94
CA ALA A 41 12.14 0.29 3.72
C ALA A 41 12.28 1.80 4.02
N ALA A 42 13.22 2.46 3.34
CA ALA A 42 13.46 3.90 3.47
C ALA A 42 12.43 4.78 2.73
N GLY A 43 11.33 4.21 2.23
CA GLY A 43 10.29 4.93 1.50
C GLY A 43 10.66 5.41 0.08
N ILE A 44 11.80 4.98 -0.47
CA ILE A 44 12.24 5.39 -1.81
C ILE A 44 11.53 4.58 -2.90
N VAL A 45 10.89 5.27 -3.84
CA VAL A 45 10.28 4.67 -5.04
C VAL A 45 11.10 5.05 -6.27
N ASN A 46 11.68 4.04 -6.95
CA ASN A 46 12.37 4.24 -8.22
C ASN A 46 11.48 3.78 -9.39
N PRO A 47 11.03 4.70 -10.28
CA PRO A 47 10.22 4.35 -11.44
C PRO A 47 11.00 3.69 -12.57
N ILE A 48 12.33 3.62 -12.51
CA ILE A 48 13.15 3.16 -13.63
C ILE A 48 13.49 1.68 -13.47
N THR A 49 13.24 0.90 -14.52
CA THR A 49 13.41 -0.56 -14.53
C THR A 49 14.26 -1.07 -15.69
N GLY A 50 14.86 -2.24 -15.46
CA GLY A 50 15.60 -3.00 -16.45
C GLY A 50 16.91 -2.35 -16.88
N ARG A 51 17.59 -3.00 -17.83
CA ARG A 51 18.88 -2.54 -18.39
C ARG A 51 18.73 -1.36 -19.36
N LYS A 52 17.52 -1.13 -19.88
CA LYS A 52 17.23 -0.09 -20.86
C LYS A 52 16.76 1.23 -20.23
N TYR A 53 16.75 1.31 -18.89
CA TYR A 53 16.34 2.51 -18.14
C TYR A 53 14.97 3.05 -18.58
N VAL A 54 14.00 2.17 -18.72
CA VAL A 54 12.62 2.55 -19.08
C VAL A 54 11.77 2.69 -17.84
N LYS A 55 10.74 3.54 -17.91
CA LYS A 55 9.75 3.70 -16.85
C LYS A 55 9.04 2.35 -16.60
N SER A 56 8.80 2.02 -15.33
CA SER A 56 7.97 0.89 -14.92
C SER A 56 6.63 0.97 -15.63
N TRP A 57 6.11 -0.20 -16.00
CA TRP A 57 4.81 -0.32 -16.61
C TRP A 57 3.75 0.43 -15.79
N GLU A 58 2.95 1.25 -16.47
CA GLU A 58 1.87 2.07 -15.88
C GLU A 58 2.27 3.01 -14.73
N TYR A 59 3.56 3.33 -14.56
CA TYR A 59 4.01 4.12 -13.41
C TYR A 59 3.27 5.44 -13.23
N ASP A 60 2.98 6.18 -14.30
CA ASP A 60 2.32 7.49 -14.18
C ASP A 60 0.91 7.33 -13.58
N MET A 61 0.14 6.36 -14.09
CA MET A 61 -1.20 6.05 -13.59
C MET A 61 -1.15 5.53 -12.13
N LEU A 62 -0.20 4.63 -11.83
CA LEU A 62 -0.03 4.08 -10.49
C LEU A 62 0.42 5.16 -9.48
N SER A 63 1.28 6.09 -9.91
CA SER A 63 1.77 7.20 -9.10
C SER A 63 0.64 8.16 -8.75
N ASP A 64 -0.18 8.57 -9.74
CA ASP A 64 -1.34 9.44 -9.52
C ASP A 64 -2.35 8.81 -8.57
N PHE A 65 -2.60 7.50 -8.72
CA PHE A 65 -3.41 6.73 -7.79
C PHE A 65 -2.80 6.72 -6.38
N ALA A 66 -1.50 6.47 -6.25
CA ALA A 66 -0.81 6.40 -4.98
C ALA A 66 -0.90 7.73 -4.22
N TYR A 67 -0.68 8.87 -4.88
CA TYR A 67 -0.85 10.19 -4.26
C TYR A 67 -2.26 10.40 -3.73
N THR A 68 -3.27 10.08 -4.54
CA THR A 68 -4.68 10.20 -4.15
C THR A 68 -5.02 9.29 -2.97
N PHE A 69 -4.51 8.05 -3.00
CA PHE A 69 -4.71 7.05 -1.97
C PHE A 69 -4.10 7.49 -0.63
N TYR A 70 -2.80 7.82 -0.59
CA TYR A 70 -2.12 8.18 0.65
C TYR A 70 -2.69 9.46 1.24
N ASN A 71 -2.94 10.50 0.44
CA ASN A 71 -3.59 11.74 0.89
C ASN A 71 -4.94 11.50 1.58
N LYS A 72 -5.74 10.57 1.05
CA LYS A 72 -7.03 10.23 1.66
C LYS A 72 -6.83 9.62 3.05
N TRP A 73 -5.90 8.68 3.18
CA TRP A 73 -5.71 7.94 4.43
C TRP A 73 -4.95 8.74 5.48
N GLU A 74 -4.02 9.60 5.10
CA GLU A 74 -3.42 10.60 6.00
C GLU A 74 -4.49 11.43 6.72
N LYS A 75 -5.43 12.00 5.94
CA LYS A 75 -6.56 12.76 6.48
C LYS A 75 -7.46 11.92 7.38
N THR A 76 -7.68 10.66 7.00
CA THR A 76 -8.56 9.74 7.74
C THR A 76 -7.94 9.39 9.11
N PHE A 77 -6.64 9.13 9.14
CA PHE A 77 -5.92 8.78 10.36
C PHE A 77 -5.42 9.98 11.15
N LYS A 78 -5.57 11.19 10.60
CA LYS A 78 -5.02 12.44 11.16
C LYS A 78 -3.52 12.31 11.44
N ASN A 79 -2.81 11.64 10.53
CA ASN A 79 -1.37 11.45 10.60
C ASN A 79 -0.75 11.82 9.26
N ASP A 80 0.43 12.42 9.30
CA ASP A 80 1.21 12.71 8.10
C ASP A 80 2.10 11.50 7.79
N PHE A 81 2.06 10.99 6.57
CA PHE A 81 2.89 9.86 6.16
C PHE A 81 4.21 10.31 5.52
N ARG A 82 4.40 11.62 5.34
CA ARG A 82 5.61 12.19 4.71
C ARG A 82 6.70 12.57 5.71
N ASN A 83 6.44 12.40 7.01
CA ASN A 83 7.30 12.80 8.12
C ASN A 83 7.63 11.63 9.05
#